data_AF-A0A0C3QIV0-F1
#
_entry.id   AF-A0A0C3QIV0-F1
#
_cell.length_a   1.000
_cell.length_b   1.000
_cell.length_c   1.000
_cell.angle_alpha   90.00
_cell.angle_beta   90.00
_cell.angle_gamma   90.00
#
_symmetry.space_group_name_H-M   'P 1'
#
loop_
_entity.id
_entity.type
_entity.pdbx_description
1 polymer ?
#
loop_
_entity_poly.entity_id
_entity_poly.type
_entity_poly.pdbx_seq_one_letter_code
_entity_poly.pdbx_strand_id
1 'polypeptide(L)'
;MFLLQPARSRFASSSARWHKSIQTATIGSRLGQPLESTHDDFNAFVSLSAVAEGEPGPSKGKLPGNTKIAVKDNICTTDLPTTCSSNFLKEFRPPYGATVVTLLRNAGGQVVGKTNCDEFGMGSFNTNSVHGPVHNPFQPKDLGAESTSSPRSAGGSSGGSAAAVAANLCDASVERGC
;
A
#
# COMPACT_ATOMS: atom_id res chain seq x y z
N MET A 1 59.75 24.64 28.69
CA MET A 1 60.48 23.56 28.01
C MET A 1 59.44 22.56 27.48
N PHE A 2 59.19 22.58 26.15
CA PHE A 2 58.36 21.64 25.33
C PHE A 2 56.87 21.47 25.71
N LEU A 3 55.86 21.37 24.83
CA LEU A 3 55.60 21.66 23.41
C LEU A 3 54.05 21.55 23.26
N LEU A 4 53.47 22.20 22.25
CA LEU A 4 52.05 22.21 21.87
C LEU A 4 51.40 20.81 21.72
N GLN A 5 50.10 20.69 22.04
CA GLN A 5 49.03 20.43 21.05
C GLN A 5 47.59 20.60 21.63
N PRO A 6 46.64 21.18 20.86
CA PRO A 6 45.22 21.30 21.22
C PRO A 6 44.35 20.21 20.56
N ALA A 7 43.27 19.74 21.21
CA ALA A 7 42.29 18.89 20.52
C ALA A 7 40.87 18.93 21.11
N ARG A 8 40.02 19.71 20.42
CA ARG A 8 38.68 19.36 19.94
C ARG A 8 37.63 18.80 20.92
N SER A 9 36.68 19.68 21.20
CA SER A 9 35.22 19.48 21.27
C SER A 9 34.68 18.13 20.79
N ARG A 10 33.88 17.46 21.62
CA ARG A 10 32.77 16.59 21.17
C ARG A 10 31.57 16.73 22.10
N PHE A 11 30.77 17.77 21.83
CA PHE A 11 29.33 17.69 21.99
C PHE A 11 28.86 16.70 20.91
N ALA A 12 28.63 15.44 21.27
CA ALA A 12 28.09 14.44 20.35
C ALA A 12 26.58 14.33 20.62
N SER A 13 25.79 14.90 19.70
CA SER A 13 24.34 14.87 19.72
C SER A 13 23.79 13.46 19.50
N SER A 14 22.71 13.18 20.21
CA SER A 14 21.95 11.93 20.25
C SER A 14 20.93 11.82 19.12
N SER A 15 21.34 11.90 17.85
CA SER A 15 20.38 11.87 16.72
C SER A 15 20.60 10.79 15.65
N ALA A 16 21.58 9.88 15.84
CA ALA A 16 21.87 8.83 14.85
C ALA A 16 21.44 7.43 15.35
N ARG A 17 20.13 7.17 15.42
CA ARG A 17 19.59 5.81 15.61
C ARG A 17 18.25 5.54 14.90
N TRP A 18 17.96 6.29 13.84
CA TRP A 18 16.76 6.12 13.01
C TRP A 18 17.07 5.70 11.57
N HIS A 19 18.33 5.37 11.28
CA HIS A 19 18.77 4.89 9.97
C HIS A 19 19.28 3.46 10.09
N LYS A 20 18.37 2.49 10.14
CA LYS A 20 18.61 1.14 9.61
C LYS A 20 17.32 0.33 9.59
N SER A 21 17.00 -0.16 8.39
CA SER A 21 15.95 -1.13 8.05
C SER A 21 14.57 -0.57 7.72
N ILE A 22 14.51 0.37 6.77
CA ILE A 22 13.41 0.37 5.79
C ILE A 22 13.84 -0.63 4.72
N GLN A 23 13.39 -1.88 4.84
CA GLN A 23 13.43 -2.78 3.70
C GLN A 23 12.36 -2.26 2.74
N THR A 24 12.78 -1.62 1.66
CA THR A 24 11.92 -1.37 0.50
C THR A 24 11.45 -2.72 0.02
N ALA A 25 10.22 -3.11 0.37
CA ALA A 25 9.57 -4.28 -0.18
C ALA A 25 9.57 -4.10 -1.69
N THR A 26 10.48 -4.81 -2.36
CA THR A 26 10.72 -4.64 -3.79
C THR A 26 9.58 -5.33 -4.51
N ILE A 27 8.54 -4.56 -4.83
CA ILE A 27 7.41 -4.95 -5.68
C ILE A 27 7.94 -5.54 -7.02
N GLY A 28 9.10 -5.09 -7.49
CA GLY A 28 9.71 -5.52 -8.76
C GLY A 28 10.22 -6.97 -8.82
N SER A 29 10.29 -7.73 -7.72
CA SER A 29 10.89 -9.08 -7.75
C SER A 29 9.91 -10.23 -8.03
N ARG A 30 8.60 -9.97 -8.15
CA ARG A 30 7.56 -11.02 -8.24
C ARG A 30 6.56 -10.85 -9.39
N LEU A 31 6.99 -10.28 -10.51
CA LEU A 31 6.16 -10.21 -11.72
C LEU A 31 6.26 -11.51 -12.51
N GLY A 32 5.17 -12.28 -12.56
CA GLY A 32 5.05 -13.51 -13.36
C GLY A 32 4.56 -14.76 -12.62
N GLN A 33 4.24 -14.65 -11.32
CA GLN A 33 3.64 -15.77 -10.60
C GLN A 33 2.11 -15.80 -10.84
N PRO A 34 1.51 -17.00 -11.01
CA PRO A 34 0.06 -17.18 -11.07
C PRO A 34 -0.66 -16.55 -9.86
N LEU A 35 -1.98 -16.35 -9.99
CA LEU A 35 -2.91 -15.72 -9.04
C LEU A 35 -2.81 -16.15 -7.56
N GLU A 36 -2.04 -17.19 -7.24
CA GLU A 36 -1.83 -17.75 -5.90
C GLU A 36 -0.96 -16.89 -4.95
N SER A 37 -0.22 -15.87 -5.41
CA SER A 37 0.58 -15.03 -4.49
C SER A 37 0.71 -13.56 -4.88
N THR A 38 -0.41 -12.92 -5.22
CA THR A 38 -0.50 -11.44 -5.30
C THR A 38 -0.44 -10.78 -3.91
N HIS A 39 -0.49 -11.58 -2.85
CA HIS A 39 -0.55 -11.12 -1.46
C HIS A 39 0.81 -10.58 -1.00
N ASP A 40 0.84 -9.29 -0.69
CA ASP A 40 1.85 -8.71 0.19
C ASP A 40 1.71 -9.28 1.61
N ASP A 41 2.70 -9.05 2.47
CA ASP A 41 2.74 -9.58 3.85
C ASP A 41 1.51 -9.18 4.70
N PHE A 42 0.74 -8.18 4.25
CA PHE A 42 -0.44 -7.65 4.92
C PHE A 42 -1.76 -7.94 4.21
N ASN A 43 -1.72 -8.58 3.04
CA ASN A 43 -2.88 -8.81 2.16
C ASN A 43 -3.57 -7.50 1.73
N ALA A 44 -2.80 -6.42 1.55
CA ALA A 44 -3.31 -5.11 1.18
C ALA A 44 -3.80 -5.04 -0.28
N PHE A 45 -3.18 -5.78 -1.20
CA PHE A 45 -3.54 -5.81 -2.62
C PHE A 45 -4.26 -7.09 -3.06
N VAL A 46 -5.27 -6.92 -3.91
CA VAL A 46 -6.01 -8.01 -4.57
C VAL A 46 -5.54 -8.19 -6.01
N SER A 47 -5.16 -7.10 -6.67
CA SER A 47 -4.69 -7.12 -8.05
C SER A 47 -3.63 -6.04 -8.24
N LEU A 48 -2.58 -6.34 -8.99
CA LEU A 48 -1.50 -5.41 -9.28
C LEU A 48 -1.50 -5.04 -10.76
N SER A 49 -1.16 -3.78 -11.06
CA SER A 49 -0.98 -3.30 -12.42
C SER A 49 0.44 -3.55 -12.89
N ALA A 50 0.59 -4.04 -14.12
CA ALA A 50 1.89 -4.14 -14.79
C ALA A 50 2.53 -2.75 -15.05
N VAL A 51 1.74 -1.68 -14.98
CA VAL A 51 2.19 -0.28 -15.20
C VAL A 51 3.03 0.25 -14.04
N ALA A 52 3.11 -0.46 -12.90
CA ALA A 52 3.96 -0.07 -11.77
C ALA A 52 5.46 0.01 -12.11
N GLU A 53 5.89 -0.55 -13.24
CA GLU A 53 7.29 -0.59 -13.71
C GLU A 53 7.52 0.21 -15.02
N GLY A 54 6.49 0.82 -15.62
CA GLY A 54 6.55 1.38 -16.97
C GLY A 54 6.10 2.84 -17.08
N GLU A 55 6.92 3.64 -17.79
CA GLU A 55 6.78 5.04 -18.22
C GLU A 55 6.07 6.02 -17.25
N PRO A 56 6.76 7.08 -16.80
CA PRO A 56 6.16 8.06 -15.90
C PRO A 56 4.87 8.62 -16.50
N GLY A 57 3.86 8.83 -15.63
CA GLY A 57 2.63 9.50 -16.00
C GLY A 57 2.91 10.88 -16.63
N PRO A 58 1.93 11.48 -17.32
CA PRO A 58 2.12 12.72 -18.08
C PRO A 58 2.90 13.76 -17.26
N SER A 59 4.07 14.16 -17.77
CA SER A 59 5.07 14.98 -17.04
C SER A 59 4.61 16.39 -16.67
N LYS A 60 3.44 16.82 -17.16
CA LYS A 60 2.81 18.12 -16.90
C LYS A 60 1.64 18.07 -15.91
N GLY A 61 1.42 16.91 -15.28
CA GLY A 61 0.38 16.72 -14.28
C GLY A 61 0.65 17.47 -12.97
N LYS A 62 -0.38 17.62 -12.13
CA LYS A 62 -0.26 18.22 -10.79
C LYS A 62 0.49 17.32 -9.80
N LEU A 63 0.54 16.01 -10.07
CA LEU A 63 1.28 15.02 -9.31
C LEU A 63 2.60 14.71 -10.03
N PRO A 64 3.68 14.43 -9.29
CA PRO A 64 4.88 13.84 -9.86
C PRO A 64 4.53 12.58 -10.66
N GLY A 65 5.09 12.42 -11.86
CA GLY A 65 4.77 11.32 -12.78
C GLY A 65 5.07 9.90 -12.27
N ASN A 66 5.73 9.78 -11.11
CA ASN A 66 6.05 8.54 -10.41
C ASN A 66 5.19 8.32 -9.15
N THR A 67 4.14 9.12 -8.94
CA THR A 67 3.26 9.00 -7.76
C THR A 67 2.44 7.72 -7.86
N LYS A 68 2.68 6.77 -6.95
CA LYS A 68 2.02 5.48 -6.87
C LYS A 68 0.69 5.60 -6.13
N ILE A 69 -0.39 5.27 -6.82
CA ILE A 69 -1.76 5.37 -6.31
C ILE A 69 -2.37 3.97 -6.21
N ALA A 70 -2.80 3.61 -5.01
CA ALA A 70 -3.59 2.41 -4.78
C ALA A 70 -5.08 2.74 -4.83
N VAL A 71 -5.89 1.87 -5.43
CA VAL A 71 -7.33 2.12 -5.65
C VAL A 71 -8.15 1.05 -4.96
N LYS A 72 -9.10 1.44 -4.09
CA LYS A 72 -10.02 0.48 -3.44
C LYS A 72 -10.73 -0.39 -4.47
N ASP A 73 -10.85 -1.69 -4.19
CA ASP A 73 -11.44 -2.64 -5.14
C ASP A 73 -12.94 -2.45 -5.39
N ASN A 74 -13.59 -1.51 -4.69
CA ASN A 74 -14.96 -1.06 -4.97
C ASN A 74 -15.04 0.13 -5.97
N ILE A 75 -13.91 0.55 -6.53
CA ILE A 75 -13.81 1.61 -7.53
C ILE A 75 -13.51 0.99 -8.90
N CYS A 76 -14.28 1.39 -9.91
CA CYS A 76 -14.12 0.88 -11.27
C CYS A 76 -12.83 1.40 -11.93
N THR A 77 -12.08 0.47 -12.50
CA THR A 77 -10.88 0.69 -13.30
C THR A 77 -11.03 -0.04 -14.62
N THR A 78 -10.65 0.57 -15.74
CA THR A 78 -10.78 -0.05 -17.08
C THR A 78 -9.72 -1.11 -17.36
N ASP A 79 -8.61 -1.03 -16.65
CA ASP A 79 -7.38 -1.81 -16.85
C ASP A 79 -7.20 -2.94 -15.83
N LEU A 80 -7.98 -2.92 -14.74
CA LEU A 80 -7.92 -3.92 -13.67
C LEU A 80 -9.34 -4.38 -13.32
N PRO A 81 -9.52 -5.66 -12.90
CA PRO A 81 -10.80 -6.14 -12.41
C PRO A 81 -11.26 -5.36 -11.16
N THR A 82 -12.57 -5.34 -10.93
CA THR A 82 -13.18 -4.69 -9.76
C THR A 82 -14.12 -5.70 -9.12
N THR A 83 -13.65 -6.40 -8.09
CA THR A 83 -14.40 -7.49 -7.46
C THR A 83 -15.24 -7.03 -6.27
N CYS A 84 -15.01 -5.80 -5.78
CA CYS A 84 -15.59 -5.31 -4.53
C CYS A 84 -15.35 -6.27 -3.35
N SER A 85 -14.26 -7.05 -3.40
CA SER A 85 -13.98 -8.17 -2.47
C SER A 85 -15.11 -9.18 -2.31
N SER A 86 -15.98 -9.32 -3.32
CA SER A 86 -17.10 -10.25 -3.35
C SER A 86 -16.83 -11.39 -4.34
N ASN A 87 -17.26 -12.59 -3.98
CA ASN A 87 -17.26 -13.71 -4.93
C ASN A 87 -18.23 -13.47 -6.10
N PHE A 88 -19.25 -12.62 -5.91
CA PHE A 88 -20.24 -12.30 -6.94
C PHE A 88 -19.62 -11.59 -8.15
N LEU A 89 -18.58 -10.78 -7.93
CA LEU A 89 -17.93 -9.96 -8.96
C LEU A 89 -16.50 -10.42 -9.25
N LYS A 90 -16.13 -11.67 -8.91
CA LYS A 90 -14.77 -12.20 -9.07
C LYS A 90 -14.20 -12.03 -10.49
N GLU A 91 -15.06 -12.13 -11.51
CA GLU A 91 -14.68 -12.01 -12.92
C GLU A 91 -15.10 -10.67 -13.56
N PHE A 92 -15.62 -9.72 -12.75
CA PHE A 92 -16.13 -8.47 -13.27
C PHE A 92 -15.00 -7.54 -13.73
N ARG A 93 -15.06 -7.17 -15.02
CA ARG A 93 -14.20 -6.16 -15.63
C ARG A 93 -15.05 -4.96 -16.05
N PRO A 94 -14.92 -3.81 -15.36
CA PRO A 94 -15.72 -2.63 -15.68
C PRO A 94 -15.48 -2.14 -17.11
N PRO A 95 -16.52 -1.87 -17.91
CA PRO A 95 -16.36 -1.26 -19.23
C PRO A 95 -16.07 0.25 -19.16
N TYR A 96 -16.11 0.85 -17.96
CA TYR A 96 -15.82 2.26 -17.72
C TYR A 96 -14.95 2.44 -16.47
N GLY A 97 -14.15 3.51 -16.47
CA GLY A 97 -13.33 3.89 -15.32
C GLY A 97 -14.05 4.94 -14.47
N ALA A 98 -13.83 4.91 -13.16
CA ALA A 98 -14.32 5.95 -12.27
C ALA A 98 -13.66 7.29 -12.60
N THR A 99 -14.44 8.38 -12.58
CA THR A 99 -13.95 9.74 -12.88
C THR A 99 -12.73 10.12 -12.03
N VAL A 100 -12.72 9.74 -10.75
CA VAL A 100 -11.59 9.99 -9.85
C VAL A 100 -10.29 9.33 -10.35
N VAL A 101 -10.37 8.10 -10.87
CA VAL A 101 -9.21 7.39 -11.43
C VAL A 101 -8.70 8.11 -12.68
N THR A 102 -9.61 8.53 -13.56
CA THR A 102 -9.26 9.31 -14.76
C THR A 102 -8.58 10.63 -14.39
N LEU A 103 -9.12 11.35 -13.40
CA LEU A 103 -8.53 12.61 -12.93
C LEU A 103 -7.12 12.42 -12.36
N LEU A 104 -6.90 11.36 -11.60
CA LEU A 104 -5.59 11.06 -11.02
C LEU A 104 -4.56 10.66 -12.06
N ARG A 105 -4.95 9.86 -13.06
CA ARG A 105 -4.10 9.53 -14.20
C ARG A 105 -3.72 10.76 -15.01
N ASN A 106 -4.71 11.62 -15.31
CA ASN A 106 -4.48 12.88 -16.00
C ASN A 106 -3.58 13.83 -15.18
N ALA A 107 -3.63 13.73 -13.85
CA ALA A 107 -2.75 14.47 -12.97
C ALA A 107 -1.33 13.89 -12.86
N GLY A 108 -1.01 12.78 -13.53
CA GLY A 108 0.32 12.16 -13.51
C GLY A 108 0.45 10.95 -12.58
N GLY A 109 -0.61 10.56 -11.87
CA GLY A 109 -0.59 9.42 -10.96
C GLY A 109 -0.60 8.07 -11.66
N GLN A 110 0.18 7.12 -11.16
CA GLN A 110 0.26 5.75 -11.65
C GLN A 110 -0.54 4.82 -10.73
N VAL A 111 -1.54 4.13 -11.28
CA VAL A 111 -2.34 3.16 -10.51
C VAL A 111 -1.55 1.87 -10.36
N VAL A 112 -1.11 1.56 -9.14
CA VAL A 112 -0.28 0.37 -8.86
C VAL A 112 -1.10 -0.91 -8.69
N GLY A 113 -2.37 -0.79 -8.29
CA GLY A 113 -3.20 -1.95 -8.03
C GLY A 113 -4.52 -1.64 -7.34
N LYS A 114 -5.28 -2.70 -7.12
CA LYS A 114 -6.56 -2.72 -6.40
C LYS A 114 -6.34 -3.18 -4.97
N THR A 115 -6.81 -2.41 -4.00
CA THR A 115 -6.66 -2.72 -2.57
C THR A 115 -7.85 -3.49 -2.03
N ASN A 116 -7.55 -4.39 -1.09
CA ASN A 116 -8.50 -5.25 -0.43
C ASN A 116 -9.43 -4.44 0.48
N CYS A 117 -10.72 -4.77 0.46
CA CYS A 117 -11.76 -4.18 1.30
C CYS A 117 -12.75 -5.21 1.83
N ASP A 118 -13.60 -4.84 2.80
CA ASP A 118 -14.72 -5.71 3.16
C ASP A 118 -15.64 -5.87 1.96
N GLU A 119 -16.31 -7.02 1.85
CA GLU A 119 -17.24 -7.30 0.75
C GLU A 119 -18.28 -6.17 0.59
N PHE A 120 -18.35 -5.60 -0.61
CA PHE A 120 -19.16 -4.41 -0.96
C PHE A 120 -18.89 -3.14 -0.12
N GLY A 121 -17.80 -3.12 0.67
CA GLY A 121 -17.52 -2.06 1.62
C GLY A 121 -18.31 -2.19 2.94
N MET A 122 -18.97 -3.32 3.18
CA MET A 122 -19.80 -3.56 4.35
C MET A 122 -18.98 -4.23 5.46
N GLY A 123 -18.27 -3.43 6.24
CA GLY A 123 -17.52 -3.91 7.40
C GLY A 123 -16.58 -2.85 7.96
N SER A 124 -16.08 -3.13 9.16
CA SER A 124 -15.22 -2.20 9.93
C SER A 124 -13.87 -2.79 10.31
N PHE A 125 -13.61 -4.05 9.96
CA PHE A 125 -12.39 -4.78 10.35
C PHE A 125 -11.67 -5.42 9.17
N ASN A 126 -12.22 -5.36 7.95
CA ASN A 126 -11.63 -5.97 6.76
C ASN A 126 -11.33 -7.46 6.92
N THR A 127 -12.23 -8.14 7.62
CA THR A 127 -12.22 -9.60 7.84
C THR A 127 -13.21 -10.31 6.92
N ASN A 128 -14.18 -9.56 6.35
CA ASN A 128 -15.27 -10.11 5.53
C ASN A 128 -14.93 -9.98 4.04
N SER A 129 -13.66 -10.10 3.66
CA SER A 129 -13.24 -10.11 2.27
C SER A 129 -13.13 -11.54 1.76
N VAL A 130 -13.57 -11.79 0.51
CA VAL A 130 -13.33 -13.07 -0.17
C VAL A 130 -11.84 -13.41 -0.32
N HIS A 131 -10.98 -12.38 -0.31
CA HIS A 131 -9.52 -12.51 -0.45
C HIS A 131 -8.82 -12.74 0.89
N GLY A 132 -9.58 -12.89 1.98
CA GLY A 132 -9.06 -13.04 3.33
C GLY A 132 -8.83 -11.71 4.06
N PRO A 133 -8.51 -11.78 5.36
CA PRO A 133 -8.39 -10.59 6.21
C PRO A 133 -7.17 -9.75 5.85
N VAL A 134 -7.27 -8.43 6.06
CA VAL A 134 -6.12 -7.52 5.97
C VAL A 134 -5.49 -7.29 7.34
N HIS A 135 -4.17 -7.37 7.37
CA HIS A 135 -3.39 -7.22 8.59
C HIS A 135 -2.80 -5.81 8.71
N ASN A 136 -2.80 -5.28 9.92
CA ASN A 136 -2.19 -4.00 10.22
C ASN A 136 -0.66 -4.11 10.16
N PRO A 137 0.03 -3.29 9.34
CA PRO A 137 1.49 -3.25 9.29
C PRO A 137 2.16 -2.82 10.60
N PHE A 138 1.48 -1.98 11.38
CA PHE A 138 1.96 -1.52 12.67
C PHE A 138 1.54 -2.49 13.78
N GLN A 139 2.30 -3.57 13.92
CA GLN A 139 2.17 -4.48 15.06
C GLN A 139 3.13 -4.09 16.18
N PRO A 140 2.64 -3.88 17.42
CA PRO A 140 3.52 -3.65 18.57
C PRO A 140 4.36 -4.91 18.82
N LYS A 141 5.69 -4.80 18.69
CA LYS A 141 6.63 -5.89 19.00
C LYS A 141 6.75 -6.14 20.51
N ASP A 142 6.32 -5.18 21.32
CA ASP A 142 6.59 -5.12 22.77
C ASP A 142 5.37 -5.42 23.64
N LEU A 143 4.26 -5.87 23.07
CA LEU A 143 3.21 -6.49 23.87
C LEU A 143 3.73 -7.87 24.26
N GLY A 144 4.25 -7.98 25.48
CA GLY A 144 4.87 -9.18 26.02
C GLY A 144 4.07 -10.46 25.78
N ALA A 145 4.73 -11.60 25.93
CA ALA A 145 4.34 -12.97 25.56
C ALA A 145 2.93 -13.48 25.94
N GLU A 146 2.08 -12.65 26.52
CA GLU A 146 0.66 -12.88 26.83
C GLU A 146 -0.31 -12.23 25.81
N SER A 147 0.15 -11.32 24.95
CA SER A 147 -0.66 -10.83 23.83
C SER A 147 -0.58 -11.84 22.69
N THR A 148 -1.60 -12.69 22.60
CA THR A 148 -1.89 -13.61 21.48
C THR A 148 -1.26 -13.15 20.17
N SER A 149 -0.44 -14.03 19.60
CA SER A 149 0.34 -13.91 18.36
C SER A 149 -0.49 -13.71 17.08
N SER A 150 -1.72 -13.21 17.20
CA SER A 150 -2.66 -13.03 16.11
C SER A 150 -2.48 -11.64 15.49
N PRO A 151 -2.37 -11.56 14.15
CA PRO A 151 -2.22 -10.28 13.47
C PRO A 151 -3.44 -9.37 13.73
N ARG A 152 -3.18 -8.10 14.02
CA ARG A 152 -4.25 -7.10 14.25
C ARG A 152 -4.93 -6.73 12.93
N SER A 153 -6.22 -6.44 12.99
CA SER A 153 -6.97 -5.89 11.86
C SER A 153 -6.45 -4.50 11.48
N ALA A 154 -6.44 -4.20 10.18
CA ALA A 154 -6.15 -2.88 9.63
C ALA A 154 -7.35 -1.89 9.67
N GLY A 155 -8.46 -2.26 10.32
CA GLY A 155 -9.73 -1.53 10.25
C GLY A 155 -10.47 -1.78 8.94
N GLY A 156 -11.58 -1.08 8.70
CA GLY A 156 -12.44 -1.32 7.54
C GLY A 156 -13.44 -0.20 7.28
N SER A 157 -14.09 -0.18 6.11
CA SER A 157 -13.97 -1.20 5.05
C SER A 157 -12.77 -1.03 4.12
N SER A 158 -12.02 0.07 4.25
CA SER A 158 -10.84 0.36 3.42
C SER A 158 -9.52 -0.13 4.02
N GLY A 159 -9.52 -1.23 4.77
CA GLY A 159 -8.33 -1.67 5.51
C GLY A 159 -7.11 -1.93 4.62
N GLY A 160 -7.30 -2.43 3.39
CA GLY A 160 -6.20 -2.66 2.44
C GLY A 160 -5.55 -1.37 1.96
N SER A 161 -6.34 -0.31 1.76
CA SER A 161 -5.80 1.00 1.40
C SER A 161 -4.98 1.62 2.53
N ALA A 162 -5.49 1.55 3.76
CA ALA A 162 -4.75 2.02 4.94
C ALA A 162 -3.45 1.22 5.15
N ALA A 163 -3.51 -0.10 5.01
CA ALA A 163 -2.35 -0.99 5.11
C ALA A 163 -1.32 -0.70 4.00
N ALA A 164 -1.75 -0.48 2.75
CA ALA A 164 -0.86 -0.18 1.63
C ALA A 164 -0.07 1.11 1.85
N VAL A 165 -0.71 2.17 2.33
CA VAL A 165 -0.04 3.44 2.66
C VAL A 165 0.88 3.27 3.86
N ALA A 166 0.40 2.62 4.93
CA ALA A 166 1.18 2.37 6.15
C ALA A 166 2.45 1.55 5.90
N ALA A 167 2.40 0.59 4.97
CA ALA A 167 3.52 -0.26 4.58
C ALA A 167 4.43 0.35 3.50
N ASN A 168 4.21 1.61 3.09
CA ASN A 168 4.91 2.27 1.98
C ASN A 168 4.84 1.49 0.66
N LEU A 169 3.73 0.78 0.40
CA LEU A 169 3.49 0.10 -0.87
C LEU A 169 2.95 1.06 -1.94
N CYS A 170 2.34 2.18 -1.53
CA CYS A 170 1.93 3.29 -2.38
C CYS A 170 2.13 4.64 -1.68
N ASP A 171 2.17 5.72 -2.47
CA ASP A 171 2.30 7.09 -1.95
C ASP A 171 0.95 7.63 -1.46
N ALA A 172 -0.12 7.24 -2.15
CA ALA A 172 -1.49 7.61 -1.80
C ALA A 172 -2.47 6.48 -2.13
N SER A 173 -3.61 6.47 -1.45
CA SER A 173 -4.73 5.59 -1.75
C SER A 173 -5.98 6.40 -2.09
N VAL A 174 -6.87 5.81 -2.89
CA VAL A 174 -8.19 6.36 -3.19
C VAL A 174 -9.24 5.39 -2.72
N GLU A 175 -10.21 5.92 -1.99
CA GLU A 175 -11.18 5.14 -1.28
C GLU A 175 -12.58 5.71 -1.47
N ARG A 176 -13.57 4.83 -1.33
CA ARG A 176 -14.97 5.19 -1.24
C ARG A 176 -15.53 4.63 0.07
N GLY A 177 -16.03 5.53 0.91
CA GLY A 177 -16.78 5.18 2.11
C GLY A 177 -18.08 4.45 1.76
N CYS A 178 -18.54 3.59 2.66
CA CYS A 178 -19.88 3.04 2.63
C CYS A 178 -20.92 4.10 3.01
#